data_AF-A0A9D9YP05-F1
#
_entry.id   AF-A0A9D9YP05-F1
#
_cell.length_a   1.000
_cell.length_b   1.000
_cell.length_c   1.000
_cell.angle_alpha   90.00
_cell.angle_beta   90.00
_cell.angle_gamma   90.00
#
_symmetry.space_group_name_H-M   'P 1'
#
loop_
_entity.id
_entity.type
_entity.pdbx_description
1 polymer ?
#
loop_
_entity_poly.entity_id
_entity_poly.type
_entity_poly.pdbx_seq_one_letter_code
_entity_poly.pdbx_strand_id
1 'polypeptide(L)'
;MVTVLFYISSAMAVGSALMMLFSKNPVKSILWLIVVFFSISGHYVLLNAQFLAIVNIIVYAGAIMVLFLFVVMLMNLNAESEPVKNYRLRLVGIISGGCLFLVLLAAFKDSGVHNTVLMKTGESGLIEKLGKTLFTNYVLPFEISSVLFLSAMIGAVIIGKKDKPV
;
A
#
# COMPACT_ATOMS: atom_id res chain seq x y z
N MET A 1 -24.28 9.62 -7.43
CA MET A 1 -24.07 8.38 -6.65
C MET A 1 -22.58 8.03 -6.53
N VAL A 2 -21.84 7.91 -7.64
CA VAL A 2 -20.39 7.61 -7.65
C VAL A 2 -19.56 8.57 -6.78
N THR A 3 -19.84 9.88 -6.83
CA THR A 3 -19.13 10.89 -6.03
C THR A 3 -19.34 10.71 -4.51
N VAL A 4 -20.53 10.29 -4.10
CA VAL A 4 -20.83 10.02 -2.67
C VAL A 4 -20.04 8.81 -2.19
N LEU A 5 -20.03 7.73 -2.98
CA LEU A 5 -19.22 6.55 -2.70
C LEU A 5 -17.73 6.89 -2.62
N PHE A 6 -17.23 7.73 -3.54
CA PHE A 6 -15.85 8.22 -3.53
C PHE A 6 -15.49 8.98 -2.26
N TYR A 7 -16.34 9.91 -1.81
CA TYR A 7 -16.08 10.66 -0.59
C TYR A 7 -16.15 9.78 0.66
N ILE A 8 -17.08 8.83 0.71
CA ILE A 8 -17.18 7.86 1.81
C ILE A 8 -15.93 6.98 1.85
N SER A 9 -15.50 6.41 0.72
CA SER A 9 -14.30 5.59 0.67
C SER A 9 -13.04 6.39 0.99
N SER A 10 -12.96 7.65 0.56
CA SER A 10 -11.85 8.57 0.86
C SER A 10 -11.79 8.88 2.36
N ALA A 11 -12.92 9.22 2.97
CA ALA A 11 -13.00 9.49 4.41
C ALA A 11 -12.63 8.25 5.23
N MET A 12 -13.09 7.08 4.81
CA MET A 12 -12.75 5.80 5.46
C MET A 12 -11.25 5.47 5.32
N ALA A 13 -10.65 5.72 4.16
CA ALA A 13 -9.22 5.50 3.93
C ALA A 13 -8.36 6.44 4.79
N VAL A 14 -8.64 7.74 4.76
CA VAL A 14 -7.88 8.74 5.53
C VAL A 14 -8.09 8.54 7.04
N GLY A 15 -9.32 8.30 7.46
CA GLY A 15 -9.64 7.96 8.85
C GLY A 15 -8.82 6.77 9.30
N SER A 16 -8.94 5.63 8.63
CA SER A 16 -8.20 4.40 8.99
C SER A 16 -6.68 4.59 8.98
N ALA A 17 -6.14 5.39 8.05
CA ALA A 17 -4.72 5.72 8.02
C ALA A 17 -4.28 6.55 9.24
N LEU A 18 -5.11 7.50 9.70
CA LEU A 18 -4.85 8.23 10.94
C LEU A 18 -4.93 7.32 12.16
N MET A 19 -5.96 6.45 12.25
CA MET A 19 -6.06 5.48 13.34
C MET A 19 -4.88 4.49 13.36
N MET A 20 -4.37 4.08 12.19
CA MET A 20 -3.16 3.28 12.05
C MET A 20 -1.95 3.98 12.69
N LEU A 21 -1.75 5.27 12.39
CA LEU A 21 -0.63 6.07 12.90
C LEU A 21 -0.71 6.33 14.41
N PHE A 22 -1.93 6.50 14.95
CA PHE A 22 -2.12 6.77 16.39
C PHE A 22 -2.17 5.50 17.24
N SER A 23 -2.29 4.32 16.63
CA SER A 23 -2.33 3.05 17.35
C SER A 23 -0.97 2.69 17.93
N LYS A 24 -0.88 2.57 19.26
CA LYS A 24 0.34 2.14 19.98
C LYS A 24 0.67 0.66 19.77
N ASN A 25 -0.34 -0.17 19.52
CA ASN A 25 -0.14 -1.60 19.33
C ASN A 25 0.10 -1.89 17.84
N PRO A 26 1.22 -2.54 17.46
CA PRO A 26 1.53 -2.87 16.08
C PRO A 26 0.45 -3.72 15.39
N VAL A 27 -0.11 -4.71 16.10
CA VAL A 27 -1.20 -5.55 15.57
C VAL A 27 -2.43 -4.73 15.21
N LYS A 28 -2.84 -3.81 16.10
CA LYS A 28 -3.98 -2.91 15.83
C LYS A 28 -3.68 -1.95 14.68
N SER A 29 -2.43 -1.47 14.58
CA SER A 29 -1.99 -0.61 13.48
C SER A 29 -2.15 -1.33 12.12
N ILE A 30 -1.71 -2.58 12.02
CA ILE A 30 -1.83 -3.37 10.78
C ILE A 30 -3.30 -3.68 10.45
N LEU A 31 -4.15 -3.95 11.44
CA LEU A 31 -5.59 -4.12 11.20
C LEU A 31 -6.22 -2.88 10.57
N TRP A 32 -5.87 -1.68 11.05
CA TRP A 32 -6.31 -0.42 10.43
C TRP A 32 -5.75 -0.25 9.00
N LEU A 33 -4.52 -0.69 8.74
CA LEU A 33 -3.92 -0.68 7.40
C LEU A 33 -4.66 -1.60 6.42
N ILE A 34 -5.15 -2.77 6.86
CA ILE A 34 -5.99 -3.65 6.04
C ILE A 34 -7.27 -2.93 5.62
N VAL A 35 -7.89 -2.16 6.52
CA VAL A 35 -9.07 -1.35 6.21
C VAL A 35 -8.73 -0.28 5.17
N VAL A 36 -7.57 0.37 5.26
CA VAL A 36 -7.09 1.33 4.24
C VAL A 36 -6.97 0.65 2.86
N PHE A 37 -6.35 -0.53 2.78
CA PHE A 37 -6.25 -1.24 1.50
C PHE A 37 -7.61 -1.65 0.93
N PHE A 38 -8.57 -2.00 1.79
CA PHE A 38 -9.93 -2.27 1.35
C PHE A 38 -10.61 -1.01 0.80
N SER A 39 -10.47 0.13 1.48
CA SER A 39 -10.96 1.42 0.98
C SER A 39 -10.30 1.84 -0.33
N ILE A 40 -8.99 1.60 -0.50
CA ILE A 40 -8.27 1.85 -1.76
C ILE A 40 -8.79 0.94 -2.88
N SER A 41 -9.04 -0.34 -2.60
CA SER A 41 -9.65 -1.25 -3.57
C SER A 41 -11.02 -0.74 -4.04
N GLY A 42 -11.82 -0.18 -3.13
CA GLY A 42 -13.06 0.53 -3.48
C GLY A 42 -12.84 1.68 -4.49
N HIS A 43 -11.78 2.47 -4.32
CA HIS A 43 -11.42 3.51 -5.29
C HIS A 43 -11.00 2.92 -6.65
N TYR A 44 -10.27 1.81 -6.68
CA TYR A 44 -9.92 1.15 -7.94
C TYR A 44 -11.17 0.66 -8.69
N VAL A 45 -12.17 0.12 -7.98
CA VAL A 45 -13.45 -0.24 -8.61
C VAL A 45 -14.15 0.99 -9.17
N LEU A 46 -14.21 2.10 -8.42
CA LEU A 46 -14.80 3.35 -8.89
C LEU A 46 -14.08 3.90 -10.14
N LEU A 47 -12.77 3.70 -10.25
CA LEU A 47 -11.94 4.12 -11.39
C LEU A 47 -11.95 3.14 -12.57
N ASN A 48 -12.84 2.13 -12.58
CA ASN A 48 -12.90 1.06 -13.59
C ASN A 48 -11.62 0.19 -13.67
N ALA A 49 -10.84 0.10 -12.58
CA ALA A 49 -9.62 -0.71 -12.49
C ALA A 49 -9.88 -2.03 -11.73
N GLN A 50 -10.74 -2.89 -12.27
CA GLN A 50 -11.24 -4.10 -11.60
C GLN A 50 -10.12 -5.11 -11.28
N PHE A 51 -9.22 -5.38 -12.22
CA PHE A 51 -8.09 -6.28 -12.00
C PHE A 51 -7.21 -5.80 -10.84
N LEU A 52 -6.86 -4.51 -10.82
CA LEU A 52 -6.02 -3.93 -9.77
C LEU A 52 -6.72 -3.95 -8.40
N ALA A 53 -8.04 -3.73 -8.36
CA ALA A 53 -8.84 -3.84 -7.15
C ALA A 53 -8.73 -5.24 -6.50
N ILE A 54 -8.89 -6.29 -7.32
CA ILE A 54 -8.83 -7.69 -6.86
C ILE A 54 -7.41 -8.05 -6.43
N VAL A 55 -6.40 -7.71 -7.23
CA VAL A 55 -4.98 -7.96 -6.88
C VAL A 55 -4.60 -7.24 -5.57
N ASN A 56 -5.10 -6.02 -5.36
CA ASN A 56 -4.87 -5.28 -4.11
C ASN A 56 -5.43 -6.02 -2.88
N ILE A 57 -6.61 -6.65 -3.02
CA ILE A 57 -7.20 -7.44 -1.94
C ILE A 57 -6.42 -8.73 -1.71
N ILE A 58 -6.10 -9.49 -2.76
CA ILE A 58 -5.46 -10.80 -2.62
C ILE A 58 -4.00 -10.68 -2.15
N VAL A 59 -3.23 -9.78 -2.76
CA VAL A 59 -1.78 -9.68 -2.53
C VAL A 59 -1.47 -8.79 -1.35
N TYR A 60 -1.96 -7.54 -1.34
CA TYR A 60 -1.60 -6.58 -0.29
C TYR A 60 -2.39 -6.86 0.99
N ALA A 61 -3.72 -6.78 0.96
CA ALA A 61 -4.54 -7.00 2.15
C ALA A 61 -4.53 -8.47 2.63
N GLY A 62 -4.44 -9.42 1.69
CA GLY A 62 -4.38 -10.85 1.96
C GLY A 62 -2.97 -11.30 2.33
N ALA A 63 -2.14 -11.64 1.35
CA ALA A 63 -0.86 -12.31 1.59
C ALA A 63 0.14 -11.48 2.42
N ILE A 64 0.40 -10.23 2.00
CA ILE A 64 1.46 -9.41 2.60
C ILE A 64 1.07 -8.99 4.02
N MET A 65 -0.09 -8.38 4.21
CA MET A 65 -0.50 -7.90 5.54
C MET A 65 -0.70 -9.05 6.54
N VAL A 66 -1.21 -10.20 6.12
CA VAL A 66 -1.32 -11.37 7.00
C VAL A 66 0.07 -11.90 7.40
N LEU A 67 1.03 -11.96 6.47
CA LEU A 67 2.42 -12.32 6.80
C LEU A 67 3.02 -11.34 7.81
N PHE A 68 2.82 -10.04 7.63
CA PHE A 68 3.26 -9.02 8.58
C PHE A 68 2.61 -9.19 9.96
N LEU A 69 1.30 -9.47 10.02
CA LEU A 69 0.62 -9.77 11.28
C LEU A 69 1.25 -10.96 11.99
N PHE A 70 1.50 -12.06 11.27
CA PHE A 70 2.16 -13.24 11.84
C PHE A 70 3.54 -12.89 12.40
N VAL A 71 4.37 -12.19 11.63
CA VAL A 71 5.73 -11.82 12.06
C VAL A 71 5.69 -10.92 13.29
N VAL A 72 4.84 -9.89 13.28
CA VAL A 72 4.72 -8.93 14.39
C VAL A 72 4.19 -9.59 15.65
N MET A 73 3.27 -10.56 15.52
CA MET A 73 2.79 -11.35 16.66
C MET A 73 3.90 -12.26 17.21
N LEU A 74 4.68 -12.93 16.36
CA LEU A 74 5.79 -13.78 16.79
C LEU A 74 6.91 -12.99 17.47
N MET A 75 7.17 -11.76 17.02
CA MET A 75 8.19 -10.89 17.60
C MET A 75 7.81 -10.28 18.95
N ASN A 76 6.58 -10.48 19.42
CA ASN A 76 6.02 -9.91 20.67
C ASN A 76 6.57 -8.51 20.98
N LEU A 77 6.37 -7.58 20.04
CA LEU A 77 6.86 -6.21 20.14
C LEU A 77 6.18 -5.50 21.33
N ASN A 78 6.81 -5.58 22.50
CA ASN A 78 6.29 -4.95 23.71
C ASN A 78 6.51 -3.43 23.61
N ALA A 79 5.43 -2.65 23.78
CA ALA A 79 5.38 -1.21 23.55
C ALA A 79 6.16 -0.35 24.58
N GLU A 80 7.06 -0.95 25.35
CA GLU A 80 7.67 -0.36 26.56
C GLU A 80 9.04 0.29 26.32
N SER A 81 9.57 0.28 25.09
CA SER A 81 10.85 0.92 24.77
C SER A 81 10.71 2.03 23.73
N GLU A 82 9.90 3.06 24.01
CA GLU A 82 10.08 4.34 23.34
C GLU A 82 11.22 5.12 24.03
N PRO A 83 12.42 5.27 23.42
CA PRO A 83 13.39 6.21 23.93
C PRO A 83 12.79 7.62 23.89
N VAL A 84 12.97 8.34 24.99
CA VAL A 84 12.40 9.66 25.27
C VAL A 84 12.51 10.57 24.05
N LYS A 85 11.36 10.90 23.47
CA LYS A 85 11.23 11.63 22.21
C LYS A 85 11.90 12.99 22.31
N ASN A 86 13.09 13.13 21.74
CA ASN A 86 13.81 14.40 21.71
C ASN A 86 12.92 15.43 20.98
N TYR A 87 12.51 16.49 21.68
CA TYR A 87 11.57 17.49 21.16
C TYR A 87 12.06 18.11 19.85
N ARG A 88 13.38 18.27 19.71
CA ARG A 88 14.03 18.75 18.47
C ARG A 88 13.81 17.81 17.29
N LEU A 89 13.94 16.49 17.49
CA LEU A 89 13.69 15.50 16.42
C LEU A 89 12.22 15.48 15.99
N ARG A 90 11.30 15.62 16.95
CA ARG A 90 9.87 15.74 16.63
C ARG A 90 9.58 17.00 15.81
N LEU A 91 10.19 18.13 16.17
CA LEU A 91 9.99 19.41 15.49
C LEU A 91 10.57 19.37 14.07
N VAL A 92 11.76 18.80 13.88
CA VAL A 92 12.34 18.56 12.54
C VAL A 92 11.46 17.64 11.71
N GLY A 93 10.93 16.56 12.28
CA GLY A 93 10.02 15.65 11.59
C GLY A 93 8.74 16.33 11.12
N ILE A 94 8.15 17.20 11.96
CA ILE A 94 6.96 17.98 11.61
C ILE A 94 7.26 18.99 10.50
N ILE A 95 8.39 19.71 10.59
CA ILE A 95 8.78 20.70 9.56
C ILE A 95 9.06 20.00 8.23
N SER A 96 9.78 18.88 8.24
CA SER A 96 10.10 18.11 7.03
C SER A 96 8.83 17.56 6.38
N GLY A 97 7.93 16.93 7.16
CA GLY A 97 6.66 16.43 6.67
C GLY A 97 5.74 17.55 6.15
N GLY A 98 5.68 18.67 6.85
CA GLY A 98 4.93 19.86 6.43
C GLY A 98 5.48 20.48 5.14
N CYS A 99 6.80 20.56 5.01
CA CYS A 99 7.47 21.03 3.80
C CYS A 99 7.15 20.12 2.59
N LEU A 100 7.28 18.80 2.75
CA LEU A 100 6.91 17.84 1.72
C LEU A 100 5.44 18.01 1.31
N PHE A 101 4.54 18.13 2.29
CA PHE A 101 3.13 18.35 2.03
C PHE A 101 2.86 19.64 1.25
N LEU A 102 3.52 20.75 1.61
CA LEU A 102 3.40 22.02 0.88
C LEU A 102 3.94 21.94 -0.55
N VAL A 103 5.07 21.28 -0.76
CA VAL A 103 5.63 21.04 -2.10
C VAL A 103 4.65 20.23 -2.95
N LEU A 104 4.04 19.21 -2.36
CA LEU A 104 3.04 18.40 -3.04
C LEU A 104 1.81 19.24 -3.40
N LEU A 105 1.29 20.07 -2.48
CA LEU A 105 0.18 20.99 -2.77
C LEU A 105 0.51 22.01 -3.87
N ALA A 106 1.73 22.57 -3.85
CA ALA A 106 2.18 23.51 -4.87
C ALA A 106 2.25 22.83 -6.25
N ALA A 107 2.82 21.63 -6.32
CA ALA A 107 2.87 20.84 -7.56
C ALA A 107 1.48 20.50 -8.08
N PHE A 108 0.52 20.16 -7.20
CA PHE A 108 -0.87 19.88 -7.58
C PHE A 108 -1.63 21.13 -8.07
N LYS A 109 -1.33 22.30 -7.50
CA LYS A 109 -1.95 23.56 -7.94
C LYS A 109 -1.39 24.05 -9.29
N ASP A 110 -0.08 23.91 -9.49
CA ASP A 110 0.62 24.35 -10.70
C ASP A 110 0.36 23.43 -11.91
N SER A 111 0.12 22.15 -11.66
CA SER A 111 -0.12 21.14 -12.72
C SER A 111 -1.42 21.32 -13.53
N GLY A 112 -2.19 22.39 -13.29
CA GLY A 112 -3.25 22.82 -14.21
C GLY A 112 -4.32 21.77 -14.47
N VAL A 113 -4.60 20.89 -13.49
CA VAL A 113 -5.58 19.80 -13.62
C VAL A 113 -7.00 20.36 -13.55
N HIS A 114 -7.38 21.15 -14.54
CA HIS A 114 -8.75 21.60 -14.81
C HIS A 114 -9.44 20.73 -15.86
N ASN A 115 -8.76 19.68 -16.34
CA ASN A 115 -9.37 18.72 -17.23
C ASN A 115 -10.32 17.85 -16.42
N THR A 116 -11.62 18.03 -16.64
CA THR A 116 -12.61 17.00 -16.36
C THR A 116 -12.07 15.70 -16.94
N VAL A 117 -11.60 14.80 -16.08
CA VAL A 117 -11.25 13.44 -16.48
C VAL A 117 -12.57 12.86 -16.97
N LEU A 118 -12.79 12.92 -18.29
CA LEU A 118 -13.81 12.11 -18.89
C LEU A 118 -13.42 10.69 -18.50
N MET A 119 -14.23 10.08 -17.63
CA MET A 119 -14.24 8.63 -17.48
C MET A 119 -14.59 8.10 -18.85
N LYS A 120 -13.57 7.98 -19.70
CA LYS A 120 -13.66 7.22 -20.93
C LYS A 120 -14.01 5.84 -20.41
N THR A 121 -15.17 5.32 -20.81
CA THR A 121 -15.63 3.95 -20.56
C THR A 121 -14.70 3.01 -21.32
N GLY A 122 -13.42 3.05 -20.95
CA GLY A 122 -12.34 2.37 -21.60
C GLY A 122 -12.19 1.02 -20.94
N GLU A 123 -12.11 0.00 -21.78
CA GLU A 123 -11.78 -1.39 -21.48
C GLU A 123 -10.40 -1.59 -20.78
N SER A 124 -9.80 -0.53 -20.26
CA SER A 124 -8.50 -0.51 -19.59
C SER A 124 -8.46 -1.33 -18.30
N GLY A 125 -9.63 -1.67 -17.74
CA GLY A 125 -9.75 -2.58 -16.60
C GLY A 125 -9.80 -4.07 -16.96
N LEU A 126 -9.88 -4.42 -18.26
CA LEU A 126 -10.02 -5.83 -18.67
C LEU A 126 -8.68 -6.58 -18.52
N ILE A 127 -8.79 -7.74 -17.88
CA ILE A 127 -7.69 -8.68 -17.63
C ILE A 127 -7.00 -9.08 -18.94
N GLU A 128 -7.77 -9.24 -20.02
CA GLU A 128 -7.26 -9.61 -21.34
C GLU A 128 -6.25 -8.59 -21.88
N LYS A 129 -6.56 -7.29 -21.79
CA LYS A 129 -5.71 -6.21 -22.31
C LYS A 129 -4.43 -6.07 -21.48
N LEU A 130 -4.55 -6.23 -20.15
CA LEU A 130 -3.41 -6.28 -19.24
C LEU A 130 -2.48 -7.46 -19.59
N GLY A 131 -3.03 -8.66 -19.78
CA GLY A 131 -2.28 -9.84 -20.20
C GLY A 131 -1.55 -9.61 -21.53
N LYS A 132 -2.25 -9.13 -22.56
CA LYS A 132 -1.64 -8.81 -23.87
C LYS A 132 -0.49 -7.82 -23.72
N THR A 133 -0.68 -6.76 -22.93
CA THR A 133 0.35 -5.72 -22.73
C THR A 133 1.58 -6.26 -21.99
N LEU A 134 1.38 -7.11 -20.98
CA LEU A 134 2.46 -7.76 -20.23
C LEU A 134 3.33 -8.65 -21.12
N PHE A 135 2.70 -9.43 -22.01
CA PHE A 135 3.40 -10.37 -22.88
C PHE A 135 3.84 -9.79 -24.24
N THR A 136 3.64 -8.50 -24.50
CA THR A 136 4.10 -7.85 -25.72
C THR A 136 5.06 -6.71 -25.43
N ASN A 137 4.60 -5.68 -24.71
CA ASN A 137 5.39 -4.49 -24.43
C ASN A 137 6.26 -4.62 -23.16
N TYR A 138 5.81 -5.41 -22.17
CA TYR A 138 6.47 -5.53 -20.87
C TYR A 138 7.06 -6.93 -20.60
N VAL A 139 7.46 -7.64 -21.66
CA VAL A 139 8.02 -9.00 -21.55
C VAL A 139 9.28 -9.01 -20.68
N LEU A 140 10.20 -8.06 -20.90
CA LEU A 140 11.44 -7.98 -20.14
C LEU A 140 11.20 -7.73 -18.63
N PRO A 141 10.40 -6.71 -18.20
CA PRO A 141 10.04 -6.56 -16.79
C PRO A 141 9.31 -7.78 -16.20
N PHE A 142 8.48 -8.47 -16.98
CA PHE A 142 7.78 -9.67 -16.54
C PHE A 142 8.77 -10.82 -16.24
N GLU A 143 9.73 -11.07 -17.14
CA GLU A 143 10.77 -12.07 -16.93
C GLU A 143 11.64 -11.74 -15.72
N ILE A 144 12.07 -10.49 -15.58
CA ILE A 144 12.88 -10.05 -14.43
C ILE A 144 12.11 -10.23 -13.12
N SER A 145 10.80 -9.95 -13.10
CA SER A 145 9.95 -10.17 -11.93
C SER A 145 9.86 -11.65 -11.56
N SER A 146 9.85 -12.57 -12.54
CA SER A 146 9.86 -14.01 -12.28
C SER A 146 11.16 -14.47 -11.60
N VAL A 147 12.31 -13.95 -12.05
CA VAL A 147 13.62 -14.22 -11.44
C VAL A 147 13.70 -13.61 -10.04
N LEU A 148 13.15 -12.41 -9.83
CA LEU A 148 13.06 -11.77 -8.52
C LEU A 148 12.27 -12.64 -7.53
N PHE A 149 11.11 -13.19 -7.92
CA PHE A 149 10.32 -14.06 -7.06
C PHE A 149 11.03 -15.38 -6.76
N LEU A 150 11.71 -15.98 -7.74
CA LEU A 150 12.53 -17.17 -7.52
C LEU A 150 13.65 -16.89 -6.51
N SER A 151 14.39 -15.80 -6.70
CA SER A 151 15.48 -15.38 -5.81
C SER A 151 14.97 -15.10 -4.39
N ALA A 152 13.86 -14.38 -4.26
CA ALA A 152 13.23 -14.08 -2.97
C ALA A 152 12.79 -15.36 -2.24
N MET A 153 12.20 -16.32 -2.96
CA MET A 153 11.81 -17.62 -2.39
C MET A 153 13.03 -18.39 -1.88
N ILE A 154 14.08 -18.53 -2.70
CA ILE A 154 15.32 -19.21 -2.30
C ILE A 154 15.94 -18.53 -1.08
N GLY A 155 16.03 -17.19 -1.09
CA GLY A 155 16.55 -16.41 0.03
C GLY A 155 15.75 -16.62 1.32
N ALA A 156 14.42 -16.56 1.25
CA ALA A 156 13.56 -16.79 2.41
C ALA A 156 13.70 -18.21 2.98
N VAL A 157 13.82 -19.22 2.13
CA VAL A 157 14.00 -20.62 2.55
C VAL A 157 15.36 -20.85 3.20
N ILE A 158 16.44 -20.31 2.63
CA ILE A 158 17.79 -20.46 3.20
C ILE A 158 17.87 -19.78 4.57
N ILE A 159 17.33 -18.57 4.71
CA ILE A 159 17.33 -17.84 5.99
C ILE A 159 16.44 -18.53 7.03
N GLY A 160 15.29 -19.08 6.60
CA GLY A 160 14.36 -19.76 7.50
C GLY A 160 14.81 -21.17 7.93
N LYS A 161 15.78 -21.76 7.23
CA LYS A 161 16.29 -23.10 7.55
C LYS A 161 17.16 -23.03 8.80
N LYS A 162 16.76 -23.72 9.87
CA LYS A 162 17.60 -23.91 11.05
C LYS A 162 18.69 -24.93 10.76
N ASP A 163 19.94 -24.57 11.02
CA ASP A 163 21.04 -25.53 11.02
C ASP A 163 20.80 -26.58 12.10
N LYS A 164 20.83 -27.86 11.72
CA LYS A 164 20.89 -28.93 12.71
C LYS A 164 22.26 -28.83 13.38
N PRO A 165 22.36 -28.64 14.71
CA PRO A 165 23.64 -28.77 15.38
C PRO A 165 24.12 -30.21 15.15
N VAL A 166 25.30 -30.33 14.56
CA VAL A 166 26.03 -31.59 14.39
C VAL A 166 26.73 -31.92 15.70
#